data_AF-A0A1X2EKR4-F1
#
_entry.id   AF-A0A1X2EKR4-F1
#
_cell.length_a   1.000
_cell.length_b   1.000
_cell.length_c   1.000
_cell.angle_alpha   90.00
_cell.angle_beta   90.00
_cell.angle_gamma   90.00
#
_symmetry.space_group_name_H-M   'P 1'
#
loop_
_entity.id
_entity.type
_entity.pdbx_description
1 polymer ?
#
loop_
_entity_poly.entity_id
_entity_poly.type
_entity_poly.pdbx_seq_one_letter_code
_entity_poly.pdbx_strand_id
1 'polypeptide(L)'
;MGAGEKWRRRLRGVLKGSVGPPDNDSRFLLDVHSRDLPGKDTMRRYPDEEEVDLVVVGAGAGGSVLAQRLARAGWSVVILEAGPFWHPDRDWVSDEAGSHPLYWTQKRILGGADPVELGKNNSGRGVGGSMVHYAGYTPRFHPSDFETFTRDRVGADWPIGYADLLPHYELLERELPVAGQDWPWGDPHRYPFSPHPVSGAAMKLWEGALALDIEMRVGPVGIVNGTFGNRPHCIYRGYCLQGCKVNAKASPYVTHLPDALAHGVEIRADCMAARVEVDEAGNASSVTYFDGDGRERRQRAKVVAVAGYSIETPRLLLNSTSRRFPRGLGNDTDQVGRYVMVQGASQTAGRWPEELRMYKAPPPQVTSEQFYETDPDRGFARGFSIQTVSPLPIGWAEHVLADGHWGAALREYMRDYNHWSTVGVLNELLAHPDNRVSLADETDTHGLPVAQFDYTLSDNDKANMAYSTEVITNILKAAGAQDILTIQRFAHLIGGARMGSDPDTSVVDSDQRMWSVPNLFVADGSVCPTQGSANPALTIMALSSRLADRIVRNEIRTDRRGAGARAG
;
A
#
# COMPACT_ATOMS: atom_id res chain seq x y z
N MET A 1 -3.10 -28.05 -23.97
CA MET A 1 -3.79 -28.11 -22.67
C MET A 1 -4.13 -29.56 -22.35
N GLY A 2 -3.43 -30.15 -21.38
CA GLY A 2 -3.54 -31.58 -21.07
C GLY A 2 -4.82 -31.92 -20.29
N ALA A 3 -5.32 -33.14 -20.45
CA ALA A 3 -6.52 -33.64 -19.77
C ALA A 3 -6.46 -33.51 -18.22
N GLY A 4 -5.26 -33.53 -17.63
CA GLY A 4 -5.05 -33.34 -16.19
C GLY A 4 -5.38 -31.94 -15.67
N GLU A 5 -5.23 -30.92 -16.52
CA GLU A 5 -5.48 -29.51 -16.15
C GLU A 5 -6.98 -29.19 -16.14
N LYS A 6 -7.72 -29.76 -17.09
CA LYS A 6 -9.19 -29.76 -17.11
C LYS A 6 -9.79 -30.46 -15.88
N TRP A 7 -9.17 -31.57 -15.44
CA TRP A 7 -9.59 -32.31 -14.25
C TRP A 7 -9.36 -31.53 -12.96
N ARG A 8 -8.18 -30.91 -12.78
CA ARG A 8 -7.89 -30.05 -11.62
C ARG A 8 -8.82 -28.84 -11.54
N ARG A 9 -9.20 -28.25 -12.69
CA ARG A 9 -10.14 -27.13 -12.75
C ARG A 9 -11.59 -27.54 -12.38
N ARG A 10 -12.01 -28.77 -12.68
CA ARG A 10 -13.33 -29.30 -12.29
C ARG A 10 -13.45 -29.61 -10.79
N LEU A 11 -12.39 -30.10 -10.16
CA LEU A 11 -12.37 -30.37 -8.71
C LEU A 11 -12.32 -29.10 -7.85
N ARG A 12 -11.81 -27.97 -8.38
CA ARG A 12 -11.79 -26.67 -7.69
C ARG A 12 -13.18 -26.16 -7.28
N GLY A 13 -14.25 -26.59 -7.95
CA GLY A 13 -15.63 -26.23 -7.59
C GLY A 13 -16.27 -27.10 -6.50
N VAL A 14 -15.65 -28.24 -6.14
CA VAL A 14 -16.24 -29.24 -5.22
C VAL A 14 -15.68 -29.12 -3.80
N LEU A 15 -14.43 -28.68 -3.65
CA LEU A 15 -13.83 -28.43 -2.34
C LEU A 15 -14.15 -27.00 -1.88
N LYS A 16 -15.24 -26.84 -1.11
CA LYS A 16 -15.48 -25.61 -0.35
C LYS A 16 -14.35 -25.47 0.67
N GLY A 17 -13.40 -24.58 0.37
CA GLY A 17 -12.27 -24.24 1.23
C GLY A 17 -10.98 -24.99 0.91
N SER A 18 -9.90 -24.22 0.78
CA SER A 18 -8.50 -24.63 0.96
C SER A 18 -7.68 -25.23 -0.21
N VAL A 19 -7.78 -24.69 -1.43
CA VAL A 19 -6.57 -24.71 -2.29
C VAL A 19 -5.75 -23.48 -1.94
N GLY A 20 -4.67 -23.67 -1.19
CA GLY A 20 -3.74 -22.59 -0.88
C GLY A 20 -2.90 -22.20 -2.08
N PRO A 21 -2.25 -21.02 -2.01
CA PRO A 21 -1.23 -20.66 -2.98
C PRO A 21 -0.09 -21.69 -2.89
N PRO A 22 0.34 -22.30 -4.02
CA PRO A 22 1.43 -23.28 -4.02
C PRO A 22 2.79 -22.66 -3.66
N ASP A 23 2.93 -21.34 -3.83
CA ASP A 23 4.20 -20.63 -3.71
C ASP A 23 4.27 -19.74 -2.45
N ASN A 24 3.42 -20.00 -1.46
CA ASN A 24 3.40 -19.30 -0.17
C ASN A 24 2.83 -20.19 0.94
N ASP A 25 3.70 -20.57 1.89
CA ASP A 25 3.39 -21.50 2.97
C ASP A 25 2.96 -20.78 4.27
N SER A 26 2.94 -19.44 4.29
CA SER A 26 2.70 -18.63 5.49
C SER A 26 1.46 -19.01 6.28
N ARG A 27 0.40 -19.45 5.60
CA ARG A 27 -0.85 -19.89 6.24
C ARG A 27 -0.64 -21.03 7.24
N PHE A 28 0.43 -21.81 7.13
CA PHE A 28 0.77 -22.88 8.08
C PHE A 28 1.96 -22.56 8.97
N LEU A 29 2.68 -21.47 8.69
CA LEU A 29 3.85 -21.04 9.47
C LEU A 29 3.45 -20.20 10.69
N LEU A 30 2.27 -19.56 10.67
CA LEU A 30 1.74 -18.86 11.84
C LEU A 30 1.51 -19.85 13.00
N ASP A 31 1.95 -19.47 14.19
CA ASP A 31 1.70 -20.20 15.42
C ASP A 31 0.24 -19.97 15.88
N VAL A 32 -0.40 -20.99 16.43
CA VAL A 32 -1.81 -20.93 16.89
C VAL A 32 -1.95 -20.42 18.32
N HIS A 33 -0.84 -20.34 19.07
CA HIS A 33 -0.76 -19.92 20.46
C HIS A 33 0.04 -18.63 20.65
N SER A 34 0.99 -18.34 19.75
CA SER A 34 1.71 -17.08 19.66
C SER A 34 1.25 -16.25 18.47
N ARG A 35 1.31 -14.94 18.61
CA ARG A 35 0.99 -13.98 17.54
C ARG A 35 2.21 -13.31 16.94
N ASP A 36 3.39 -13.58 17.48
CA ASP A 36 4.63 -13.02 16.96
C ASP A 36 4.93 -13.50 15.54
N LEU A 37 5.77 -12.73 14.84
CA LEU A 37 6.31 -13.11 13.54
C LEU A 37 7.13 -14.40 13.66
N PRO A 38 6.69 -15.52 13.06
CA PRO A 38 7.41 -16.78 13.15
C PRO A 38 8.78 -16.68 12.48
N GLY A 39 9.79 -17.33 13.07
CA GLY A 39 11.15 -17.37 12.54
C GLY A 39 12.01 -16.15 12.87
N LYS A 40 11.46 -15.10 13.51
CA LYS A 40 12.21 -13.90 13.91
C LYS A 40 13.48 -14.22 14.73
N ASP A 41 13.37 -15.10 15.71
CA ASP A 41 14.47 -15.42 16.63
C ASP A 41 15.46 -16.45 16.05
N THR A 42 15.06 -17.15 14.99
CA THR A 42 15.83 -18.24 14.37
C THR A 42 16.30 -17.89 12.95
N MET A 43 16.04 -16.66 12.49
CA MET A 43 16.39 -16.26 11.14
C MET A 43 17.91 -16.28 10.93
N ARG A 44 18.32 -16.49 9.68
CA ARG A 44 19.72 -16.37 9.30
C ARG A 44 20.21 -14.96 9.63
N ARG A 45 21.47 -14.87 10.06
CA ARG A 45 22.18 -13.61 10.28
C ARG A 45 23.39 -13.59 9.37
N TYR A 46 23.46 -12.58 8.51
CA TYR A 46 24.63 -12.32 7.68
C TYR A 46 25.55 -11.34 8.43
N PRO A 47 26.88 -11.49 8.37
CA PRO A 47 27.82 -10.45 8.77
C PRO A 47 27.62 -9.19 7.92
N ASP A 48 27.85 -8.00 8.52
CA ASP A 48 27.65 -6.70 7.86
C ASP A 48 28.34 -6.61 6.46
N GLU A 49 29.57 -7.10 6.32
CA GLU A 49 30.33 -6.99 5.05
C GLU A 49 30.20 -8.23 4.12
N GLU A 50 29.45 -9.26 4.51
CA GLU A 50 29.21 -10.43 3.64
C GLU A 50 28.38 -9.99 2.43
N GLU A 51 28.83 -10.27 1.21
CA GLU A 51 28.06 -9.95 0.01
C GLU A 51 26.85 -10.89 -0.13
N VAL A 52 25.65 -10.32 -0.04
CA VAL A 52 24.42 -11.06 -0.32
C VAL A 52 23.97 -10.87 -1.76
N ASP A 53 23.10 -11.75 -2.25
CA ASP A 53 22.54 -11.62 -3.60
C ASP A 53 21.64 -10.38 -3.70
N LEU A 54 20.87 -10.05 -2.65
CA LEU A 54 19.96 -8.90 -2.61
C LEU A 54 19.91 -8.21 -1.24
N VAL A 55 19.99 -6.87 -1.26
CA VAL A 55 19.52 -6.03 -0.15
C VAL A 55 18.21 -5.35 -0.54
N VAL A 56 17.20 -5.45 0.32
CA VAL A 56 15.93 -4.72 0.20
C VAL A 56 15.86 -3.64 1.27
N VAL A 57 15.61 -2.40 0.88
CA VAL A 57 15.42 -1.28 1.82
C VAL A 57 13.91 -1.07 2.02
N GLY A 58 13.39 -1.53 3.15
CA GLY A 58 11.98 -1.43 3.54
C GLY A 58 11.26 -2.78 3.56
N ALA A 59 10.68 -3.14 4.71
CA ALA A 59 9.90 -4.36 4.90
C ALA A 59 8.39 -4.14 4.65
N GLY A 60 8.05 -3.27 3.69
CA GLY A 60 6.68 -2.94 3.31
C GLY A 60 6.05 -3.92 2.33
N ALA A 61 4.95 -3.50 1.71
CA ALA A 61 4.15 -4.30 0.77
C ALA A 61 5.00 -4.88 -0.38
N GLY A 62 5.72 -4.02 -1.10
CA GLY A 62 6.52 -4.45 -2.25
C GLY A 62 7.82 -5.16 -1.85
N GLY A 63 8.60 -4.56 -0.95
CA GLY A 63 9.87 -5.12 -0.47
C GLY A 63 9.74 -6.52 0.12
N SER A 64 8.68 -6.79 0.90
CA SER A 64 8.43 -8.12 1.48
C SER A 64 8.07 -9.17 0.44
N VAL A 65 7.26 -8.80 -0.58
CA VAL A 65 6.91 -9.70 -1.68
C VAL A 65 8.15 -10.06 -2.48
N LEU A 66 8.94 -9.05 -2.88
CA LEU A 66 10.16 -9.26 -3.65
C LEU A 66 11.15 -10.17 -2.91
N ALA A 67 11.41 -9.87 -1.62
CA ALA A 67 12.30 -10.67 -0.79
C ALA A 67 11.83 -12.12 -0.65
N GLN A 68 10.54 -12.35 -0.38
CA GLN A 68 9.99 -13.69 -0.23
C GLN A 68 10.15 -14.51 -1.51
N ARG A 69 9.79 -13.94 -2.67
CA ARG A 69 9.85 -14.66 -3.95
C ARG A 69 11.29 -15.02 -4.33
N LEU A 70 12.23 -14.10 -4.16
CA LEU A 70 13.64 -14.33 -4.49
C LEU A 70 14.32 -15.28 -3.50
N ALA A 71 13.97 -15.23 -2.20
CA ALA A 71 14.46 -16.19 -1.22
C ALA A 71 14.01 -17.63 -1.54
N ARG A 72 12.74 -17.83 -1.95
CA ARG A 72 12.28 -19.15 -2.45
C ARG A 72 13.04 -19.62 -3.68
N ALA A 73 13.52 -18.70 -4.51
CA ALA A 73 14.39 -18.99 -5.64
C ALA A 73 15.88 -19.17 -5.24
N GLY A 74 16.19 -19.24 -3.94
CA GLY A 74 17.53 -19.52 -3.42
C GLY A 74 18.48 -18.32 -3.35
N TRP A 75 17.96 -17.10 -3.35
CA TRP A 75 18.77 -15.88 -3.15
C TRP A 75 19.08 -15.66 -1.67
N SER A 76 20.30 -15.24 -1.35
CA SER A 76 20.58 -14.66 -0.03
C SER A 76 20.05 -13.22 0.03
N VAL A 77 19.16 -12.95 1.00
CA VAL A 77 18.46 -11.66 1.09
C VAL A 77 18.57 -11.09 2.50
N VAL A 78 18.89 -9.79 2.57
CA VAL A 78 18.81 -8.96 3.78
C VAL A 78 17.80 -7.85 3.55
N ILE A 79 16.86 -7.67 4.47
CA ILE A 79 15.94 -6.52 4.50
C ILE A 79 16.41 -5.55 5.59
N LEU A 80 16.58 -4.28 5.24
CA LEU A 80 16.79 -3.19 6.19
C LEU A 80 15.46 -2.48 6.43
N GLU A 81 15.00 -2.42 7.68
CA GLU A 81 13.73 -1.79 8.05
C GLU A 81 13.96 -0.73 9.12
N ALA A 82 13.52 0.51 8.85
CA ALA A 82 13.74 1.64 9.73
C ALA A 82 12.98 1.53 11.06
N GLY A 83 11.88 0.80 11.12
CA GLY A 83 11.10 0.58 12.33
C GLY A 83 11.32 -0.77 13.01
N PRO A 84 10.62 -1.01 14.12
CA PRO A 84 10.84 -2.18 14.96
C PRO A 84 10.14 -3.43 14.42
N PHE A 85 10.49 -4.58 15.00
CA PHE A 85 9.58 -5.72 15.01
C PHE A 85 8.41 -5.47 15.97
N TRP A 86 7.21 -5.78 15.51
CA TRP A 86 6.01 -5.75 16.33
C TRP A 86 5.86 -7.00 17.20
N HIS A 87 5.28 -6.82 18.38
CA HIS A 87 4.71 -7.85 19.22
C HIS A 87 3.20 -7.58 19.32
N PRO A 88 2.33 -8.28 18.57
CA PRO A 88 0.91 -7.93 18.43
C PRO A 88 0.14 -7.78 19.73
N ASP A 89 0.51 -8.53 20.78
CA ASP A 89 -0.17 -8.43 22.08
C ASP A 89 0.17 -7.17 22.88
N ARG A 90 1.36 -6.61 22.66
CA ARG A 90 1.90 -5.45 23.35
C ARG A 90 1.70 -4.17 22.54
N ASP A 91 1.93 -4.25 21.24
CA ASP A 91 2.04 -3.07 20.37
C ASP A 91 0.72 -2.77 19.64
N TRP A 92 -0.13 -3.78 19.36
CA TRP A 92 -1.43 -3.59 18.71
C TRP A 92 -2.55 -3.62 19.74
N VAL A 93 -2.48 -2.66 20.66
CA VAL A 93 -3.46 -2.48 21.72
C VAL A 93 -4.79 -2.00 21.17
N SER A 94 -5.84 -2.25 21.92
CA SER A 94 -7.20 -1.85 21.54
C SER A 94 -7.51 -0.47 22.08
N ASP A 95 -6.56 0.42 21.84
CA ASP A 95 -6.52 1.79 22.25
C ASP A 95 -5.93 2.59 21.10
N GLU A 96 -6.68 3.58 20.63
CA GLU A 96 -6.33 4.31 19.42
C GLU A 96 -5.08 5.19 19.65
N ALA A 97 -4.94 5.77 20.84
CA ALA A 97 -3.76 6.54 21.22
C ALA A 97 -2.51 5.65 21.33
N GLY A 98 -2.63 4.48 21.95
CA GLY A 98 -1.53 3.51 22.09
C GLY A 98 -1.02 2.92 20.78
N SER A 99 -1.77 3.07 19.68
CA SER A 99 -1.38 2.58 18.35
C SER A 99 -0.56 3.59 17.53
N HIS A 100 -0.35 4.80 18.06
CA HIS A 100 0.42 5.86 17.38
C HIS A 100 1.84 5.46 16.90
N PRO A 101 2.58 4.58 17.60
CA PRO A 101 3.90 4.14 17.12
C PRO A 101 3.92 3.43 15.76
N LEU A 102 2.77 2.97 15.25
CA LEU A 102 2.64 2.36 13.92
C LEU A 102 2.93 3.35 12.78
N TYR A 103 2.70 4.63 13.05
CA TYR A 103 2.78 5.68 12.04
C TYR A 103 4.19 6.24 11.95
N TRP A 104 4.63 6.55 10.73
CA TRP A 104 5.92 7.22 10.55
C TRP A 104 5.72 8.73 10.71
N THR A 105 5.93 9.27 11.91
CA THR A 105 5.68 10.69 12.26
C THR A 105 6.93 11.50 12.53
N GLN A 106 8.11 10.99 12.16
CA GLN A 106 9.35 11.77 12.18
C GLN A 106 9.25 13.02 11.29
N LYS A 107 10.14 13.99 11.51
CA LYS A 107 10.08 15.30 10.85
C LYS A 107 10.12 15.18 9.32
N ARG A 108 9.19 15.89 8.66
CA ARG A 108 9.21 16.25 7.24
C ARG A 108 8.85 17.73 7.14
N ILE A 109 9.31 18.40 6.09
CA ILE A 109 8.84 19.73 5.73
C ILE A 109 7.70 19.55 4.74
N LEU A 110 6.56 20.20 4.99
CA LEU A 110 5.39 20.16 4.11
C LEU A 110 5.22 21.54 3.48
N GLY A 111 5.07 21.58 2.16
CA GLY A 111 4.98 22.80 1.39
C GLY A 111 3.98 22.69 0.23
N GLY A 112 4.11 23.58 -0.75
CA GLY A 112 3.12 23.80 -1.80
C GLY A 112 1.91 24.62 -1.35
N ALA A 113 0.94 24.81 -2.25
CA ALA A 113 -0.25 25.61 -1.97
C ALA A 113 -1.31 24.83 -1.16
N ASP A 114 -1.28 23.50 -1.23
CA ASP A 114 -2.24 22.59 -0.58
C ASP A 114 -1.46 21.51 0.20
N PRO A 115 -0.74 21.88 1.28
CA PRO A 115 0.14 20.95 2.00
C PRO A 115 -0.64 19.76 2.56
N VAL A 116 -0.10 18.56 2.33
CA VAL A 116 -0.71 17.30 2.77
C VAL A 116 -0.08 16.81 4.06
N GLU A 117 -0.88 16.69 5.12
CA GLU A 117 -0.44 16.15 6.40
C GLU A 117 0.00 14.67 6.26
N LEU A 118 1.19 14.35 6.76
CA LEU A 118 1.73 12.99 6.80
C LEU A 118 1.58 12.37 8.19
N GLY A 119 1.28 11.07 8.25
CA GLY A 119 1.17 10.32 9.50
C GLY A 119 0.13 9.20 9.43
N LYS A 120 -0.88 9.29 10.32
CA LYS A 120 -1.86 8.24 10.68
C LYS A 120 -2.40 7.41 9.50
N ASN A 121 -2.70 8.07 8.38
CA ASN A 121 -3.42 7.46 7.27
C ASN A 121 -2.57 7.20 6.02
N ASN A 122 -1.30 7.62 6.00
CA ASN A 122 -0.52 7.61 4.76
C ASN A 122 0.97 7.24 4.94
N SER A 123 1.46 7.11 6.18
CA SER A 123 2.85 6.73 6.47
C SER A 123 2.95 5.70 7.59
N GLY A 124 3.53 4.54 7.31
CA GLY A 124 3.76 3.46 8.28
C GLY A 124 5.25 3.11 8.40
N ARG A 125 5.69 2.75 9.61
CA ARG A 125 7.09 2.41 9.91
C ARG A 125 7.15 1.13 10.71
N GLY A 126 8.04 0.20 10.39
CA GLY A 126 8.19 -1.08 11.09
C GLY A 126 7.95 -2.29 10.20
N VAL A 127 8.31 -3.47 10.70
CA VAL A 127 8.29 -4.71 9.93
C VAL A 127 6.87 -5.02 9.45
N GLY A 128 6.66 -5.06 8.13
CA GLY A 128 5.35 -5.16 7.47
C GLY A 128 4.83 -3.87 6.83
N GLY A 129 5.45 -2.72 7.15
CA GLY A 129 5.13 -1.39 6.63
C GLY A 129 3.68 -0.95 6.85
N SER A 130 3.19 -0.05 6.00
CA SER A 130 1.87 0.57 6.15
C SER A 130 0.70 -0.43 6.11
N MET A 131 0.88 -1.63 5.52
CA MET A 131 -0.14 -2.67 5.55
C MET A 131 -0.38 -3.28 6.94
N VAL A 132 0.48 -3.03 7.93
CA VAL A 132 0.16 -3.34 9.33
C VAL A 132 -1.04 -2.50 9.79
N HIS A 133 -1.12 -1.23 9.39
CA HIS A 133 -2.15 -0.27 9.82
C HIS A 133 -3.10 0.19 8.69
N TYR A 134 -3.06 -0.42 7.51
CA TYR A 134 -4.07 -0.20 6.46
C TYR A 134 -5.44 -0.81 6.83
N ALA A 135 -6.49 -0.40 6.13
CA ALA A 135 -7.86 -0.83 6.42
C ALA A 135 -8.17 -2.29 6.03
N GLY A 136 -7.32 -2.94 5.22
CA GLY A 136 -7.59 -4.27 4.69
C GLY A 136 -8.09 -4.29 3.25
N TYR A 137 -8.38 -3.14 2.64
CA TYR A 137 -8.96 -3.07 1.30
C TYR A 137 -7.92 -3.37 0.21
N THR A 138 -8.29 -4.20 -0.77
CA THR A 138 -7.38 -4.72 -1.81
C THR A 138 -8.04 -4.78 -3.19
N PRO A 139 -8.43 -3.65 -3.78
CA PRO A 139 -8.94 -3.58 -5.14
C PRO A 139 -7.82 -3.77 -6.16
N ARG A 140 -8.19 -4.10 -7.39
CA ARG A 140 -7.29 -4.04 -8.55
C ARG A 140 -7.40 -2.64 -9.16
N PHE A 141 -6.33 -2.14 -9.75
CA PHE A 141 -6.46 -1.03 -10.70
C PHE A 141 -7.30 -1.47 -11.91
N HIS A 142 -7.98 -0.53 -12.55
CA HIS A 142 -8.71 -0.79 -13.79
C HIS A 142 -7.75 -0.85 -14.98
N PRO A 143 -8.12 -1.53 -16.08
CA PRO A 143 -7.35 -1.45 -17.33
C PRO A 143 -7.09 -0.01 -17.79
N SER A 144 -8.05 0.89 -17.59
CA SER A 144 -7.94 2.31 -17.95
C SER A 144 -6.85 3.07 -17.19
N ASP A 145 -6.46 2.62 -15.99
CA ASP A 145 -5.41 3.26 -15.19
C ASP A 145 -4.02 3.13 -15.84
N PHE A 146 -3.84 2.14 -16.73
CA PHE A 146 -2.60 1.91 -17.46
C PHE A 146 -2.48 2.76 -18.74
N GLU A 147 -3.55 3.45 -19.13
CA GLU A 147 -3.67 4.13 -20.43
C GLU A 147 -4.35 5.52 -20.30
N THR A 148 -4.12 6.23 -19.18
CA THR A 148 -4.79 7.52 -18.90
C THR A 148 -4.41 8.62 -19.88
N PHE A 149 -3.19 8.62 -20.42
CA PHE A 149 -2.79 9.62 -21.41
C PHE A 149 -3.42 9.33 -22.77
N THR A 150 -3.39 8.07 -23.20
CA THR A 150 -4.02 7.65 -24.46
C THR A 150 -5.53 7.90 -24.46
N ARG A 151 -6.21 7.60 -23.36
CA ARG A 151 -7.68 7.73 -23.24
C ARG A 151 -8.14 9.13 -22.90
N ASP A 152 -7.55 9.73 -21.87
CA ASP A 152 -8.08 10.92 -21.21
C ASP A 152 -7.17 12.15 -21.38
N ARG A 153 -5.98 11.99 -21.98
CA ARG A 153 -4.98 13.05 -22.18
C ARG A 153 -4.46 13.67 -20.88
N VAL A 154 -4.50 12.92 -19.79
CA VAL A 154 -3.96 13.31 -18.48
C VAL A 154 -2.98 12.27 -17.95
N GLY A 155 -2.08 12.70 -17.07
CA GLY A 155 -1.08 11.82 -16.48
C GLY A 155 -0.13 11.22 -17.52
N ALA A 156 0.09 9.91 -17.45
CA ALA A 156 0.95 9.17 -18.36
C ALA A 156 0.42 7.74 -18.55
N ASP A 157 0.65 7.17 -19.73
CA ASP A 157 0.45 5.74 -19.91
C ASP A 157 1.55 4.96 -19.18
N TRP A 158 1.18 3.80 -18.64
CA TRP A 158 2.14 2.89 -18.05
C TRP A 158 2.93 2.20 -19.17
N PRO A 159 4.23 1.93 -18.98
CA PRO A 159 5.02 1.18 -19.96
C PRO A 159 4.75 -0.35 -19.91
N ILE A 160 3.67 -0.75 -19.23
CA ILE A 160 3.13 -2.10 -19.09
C ILE A 160 1.60 -2.03 -19.14
N GLY A 161 0.92 -3.13 -19.46
CA GLY A 161 -0.54 -3.20 -19.47
C GLY A 161 -1.12 -3.92 -18.25
N TYR A 162 -2.43 -3.78 -18.03
CA TYR A 162 -3.17 -4.53 -17.00
C TYR A 162 -2.95 -6.04 -17.08
N ALA A 163 -2.89 -6.58 -18.30
CA ALA A 163 -2.69 -8.01 -18.54
C ALA A 163 -1.33 -8.52 -18.00
N ASP A 164 -0.33 -7.65 -17.88
CA ASP A 164 0.98 -8.00 -17.30
C ASP A 164 0.90 -8.18 -15.78
N LEU A 165 -0.06 -7.54 -15.11
CA LEU A 165 -0.26 -7.66 -13.66
C LEU A 165 -1.39 -8.60 -13.27
N LEU A 166 -2.33 -8.91 -14.17
CA LEU A 166 -3.49 -9.78 -13.90
C LEU A 166 -3.11 -11.12 -13.22
N PRO A 167 -2.12 -11.89 -13.70
CA PRO A 167 -1.72 -13.14 -13.04
C PRO A 167 -1.20 -12.92 -11.61
N HIS A 168 -0.57 -11.77 -11.36
CA HIS A 168 -0.02 -11.41 -10.05
C HIS A 168 -1.11 -10.93 -9.09
N TYR A 169 -2.12 -10.19 -9.58
CA TYR A 169 -3.32 -9.86 -8.82
C TYR A 169 -4.02 -11.13 -8.33
N GLU A 170 -4.31 -12.08 -9.23
CA GLU A 170 -4.99 -13.32 -8.87
C GLU A 170 -4.21 -14.19 -7.88
N LEU A 171 -2.88 -14.18 -7.98
CA LEU A 171 -2.01 -14.90 -7.06
C LEU A 171 -2.05 -14.25 -5.66
N LEU A 172 -1.84 -12.94 -5.59
CA LEU A 172 -1.82 -12.19 -4.34
C LEU A 172 -3.17 -12.19 -3.62
N GLU A 173 -4.29 -12.18 -4.36
CA GLU A 173 -5.62 -12.33 -3.78
C GLU A 173 -5.80 -13.66 -3.03
N ARG A 174 -5.11 -14.73 -3.46
CA ARG A 174 -5.13 -16.02 -2.77
C ARG A 174 -4.18 -16.07 -1.57
N GLU A 175 -3.08 -15.31 -1.63
CA GLU A 175 -2.10 -15.19 -0.54
C GLU A 175 -2.58 -14.29 0.60
N LEU A 176 -3.30 -13.21 0.26
CA LEU A 176 -3.95 -12.28 1.19
C LEU A 176 -5.34 -12.72 1.68
N PRO A 177 -5.71 -13.99 1.45
CA PRO A 177 -7.08 -14.47 1.18
C PRO A 177 -8.15 -13.38 1.09
N VAL A 178 -8.23 -12.74 -0.08
CA VAL A 178 -9.16 -11.63 -0.36
C VAL A 178 -10.60 -12.13 -0.46
N ALA A 179 -11.47 -11.52 0.35
CA ALA A 179 -12.90 -11.76 0.42
C ALA A 179 -13.68 -10.63 -0.25
N GLY A 180 -14.62 -10.99 -1.13
CA GLY A 180 -15.49 -10.02 -1.81
C GLY A 180 -16.56 -10.68 -2.68
N GLN A 181 -17.45 -9.86 -3.24
CA GLN A 181 -18.51 -10.30 -4.16
C GLN A 181 -17.98 -10.52 -5.60
N ASP A 182 -18.88 -10.81 -6.54
CA ASP A 182 -18.62 -10.51 -7.94
C ASP A 182 -18.36 -9.01 -8.10
N TRP A 183 -17.34 -8.68 -8.89
CA TRP A 183 -16.91 -7.32 -9.14
C TRP A 183 -17.26 -6.94 -10.59
N PRO A 184 -18.18 -6.00 -10.81
CA PRO A 184 -18.63 -5.64 -12.17
C PRO A 184 -17.78 -4.55 -12.84
N TRP A 185 -16.91 -3.86 -12.09
CA TRP A 185 -16.13 -2.72 -12.59
C TRP A 185 -14.71 -3.14 -13.04
N GLY A 186 -14.11 -2.30 -13.88
CA GLY A 186 -12.78 -2.52 -14.44
C GLY A 186 -12.72 -3.76 -15.34
N ASP A 187 -11.99 -4.79 -14.90
CA ASP A 187 -12.01 -6.13 -15.49
C ASP A 187 -12.93 -7.03 -14.63
N PRO A 188 -14.15 -7.37 -15.08
CA PRO A 188 -15.12 -8.07 -14.26
C PRO A 188 -14.63 -9.44 -13.79
N HIS A 189 -14.68 -9.70 -12.48
CA HIS A 189 -14.11 -10.91 -11.88
C HIS A 189 -14.83 -11.34 -10.60
N ARG A 190 -14.33 -12.39 -9.96
CA ARG A 190 -14.79 -12.87 -8.65
C ARG A 190 -13.60 -13.07 -7.73
N TYR A 191 -13.76 -12.67 -6.47
CA TYR A 191 -12.74 -12.90 -5.45
C TYR A 191 -12.67 -14.37 -4.99
N PRO A 192 -11.49 -14.82 -4.53
CA PRO A 192 -11.29 -16.22 -4.14
C PRO A 192 -12.02 -16.64 -2.87
N PHE A 193 -12.42 -15.70 -2.01
CA PHE A 193 -13.16 -15.96 -0.77
C PHE A 193 -14.48 -15.20 -0.72
N SER A 194 -15.47 -15.79 -0.04
CA SER A 194 -16.81 -15.23 0.07
C SER A 194 -16.83 -13.91 0.87
N PRO A 195 -17.70 -12.95 0.51
CA PRO A 195 -17.77 -11.65 1.16
C PRO A 195 -18.15 -11.78 2.65
N HIS A 196 -17.76 -10.80 3.46
CA HIS A 196 -18.22 -10.71 4.85
C HIS A 196 -19.71 -10.29 4.92
N PRO A 197 -20.43 -10.60 6.02
CA PRO A 197 -21.74 -10.01 6.28
C PRO A 197 -21.65 -8.49 6.35
N VAL A 198 -22.72 -7.80 5.96
CA VAL A 198 -22.81 -6.33 6.01
C VAL A 198 -23.29 -5.85 7.38
N SER A 199 -22.65 -4.83 7.93
CA SER A 199 -23.03 -4.22 9.22
C SER A 199 -24.24 -3.30 9.07
N GLY A 200 -24.93 -3.00 10.17
CA GLY A 200 -26.04 -2.03 10.14
C GLY A 200 -25.61 -0.65 9.66
N ALA A 201 -24.42 -0.19 10.07
CA ALA A 201 -23.85 1.09 9.65
C ALA A 201 -23.61 1.15 8.12
N ALA A 202 -23.05 0.10 7.53
CA ALA A 202 -22.83 0.02 6.09
C ALA A 202 -24.14 -0.18 5.31
N MET A 203 -25.12 -0.89 5.90
CA MET A 203 -26.43 -1.09 5.27
C MET A 203 -27.17 0.23 5.06
N LYS A 204 -27.14 1.15 6.04
CA LYS A 204 -27.72 2.51 5.87
C LYS A 204 -27.14 3.24 4.66
N LEU A 205 -25.82 3.15 4.49
CA LEU A 205 -25.12 3.79 3.36
C LEU A 205 -25.48 3.12 2.04
N TRP A 206 -25.59 1.79 2.03
CA TRP A 206 -26.02 1.04 0.85
C TRP A 206 -27.47 1.37 0.46
N GLU A 207 -28.40 1.45 1.43
CA GLU A 207 -29.80 1.85 1.18
C GLU A 207 -29.90 3.24 0.54
N GLY A 208 -29.12 4.21 1.04
CA GLY A 208 -29.06 5.55 0.44
C GLY A 208 -28.46 5.56 -0.97
N ALA A 209 -27.45 4.73 -1.22
CA ALA A 209 -26.86 4.58 -2.56
C ALA A 209 -27.87 3.97 -3.55
N LEU A 210 -28.59 2.92 -3.15
CA LEU A 210 -29.61 2.29 -3.99
C LEU A 210 -30.76 3.24 -4.33
N ALA A 211 -31.15 4.12 -3.39
CA ALA A 211 -32.17 5.15 -3.64
C ALA A 211 -31.73 6.20 -4.69
N LEU A 212 -30.44 6.25 -5.03
CA LEU A 212 -29.85 7.13 -6.03
C LEU A 212 -29.34 6.36 -7.26
N ASP A 213 -29.75 5.09 -7.43
CA ASP A 213 -29.27 4.20 -8.50
C ASP A 213 -27.74 4.06 -8.53
N ILE A 214 -27.09 4.11 -7.35
CA ILE A 214 -25.66 3.86 -7.18
C ILE A 214 -25.48 2.40 -6.77
N GLU A 215 -24.89 1.62 -7.66
CA GLU A 215 -24.56 0.21 -7.43
C GLU A 215 -23.41 0.09 -6.43
N MET A 216 -23.58 -0.78 -5.42
CA MET A 216 -22.54 -1.11 -4.46
C MET A 216 -22.28 -2.62 -4.42
N ARG A 217 -21.09 -3.00 -3.96
CA ARG A 217 -20.64 -4.37 -3.73
C ARG A 217 -19.89 -4.50 -2.41
N VAL A 218 -19.88 -5.71 -1.84
CA VAL A 218 -19.11 -6.04 -0.63
C VAL A 218 -17.68 -6.45 -1.00
N GLY A 219 -16.70 -5.91 -0.27
CA GLY A 219 -15.27 -6.17 -0.50
C GLY A 219 -14.68 -5.28 -1.60
N PRO A 220 -13.46 -5.58 -2.09
CA PRO A 220 -12.51 -6.60 -1.64
C PRO A 220 -11.71 -6.24 -0.38
N VAL A 221 -11.69 -7.16 0.59
CA VAL A 221 -10.80 -7.05 1.76
C VAL A 221 -9.89 -8.26 1.89
N GLY A 222 -8.60 -8.04 2.17
CA GLY A 222 -7.60 -9.03 2.57
C GLY A 222 -7.84 -9.56 3.99
N ILE A 223 -9.08 -9.96 4.26
CA ILE A 223 -9.54 -10.52 5.53
C ILE A 223 -10.42 -11.70 5.14
N VAL A 224 -10.05 -12.91 5.57
CA VAL A 224 -10.81 -14.10 5.19
C VAL A 224 -12.11 -14.18 6.01
N ASN A 225 -13.22 -14.42 5.32
CA ASN A 225 -14.47 -14.83 5.96
C ASN A 225 -14.45 -16.34 6.26
N GLY A 226 -13.74 -16.72 7.34
CA GLY A 226 -13.57 -18.11 7.74
C GLY A 226 -12.15 -18.39 8.23
N THR A 227 -11.70 -19.65 8.08
CA THR A 227 -10.35 -20.08 8.46
C THR A 227 -9.44 -20.21 7.24
N PHE A 228 -8.19 -19.78 7.37
CA PHE A 228 -7.17 -19.92 6.31
C PHE A 228 -5.86 -20.44 6.90
N GLY A 229 -5.67 -21.76 6.86
CA GLY A 229 -4.59 -22.42 7.60
C GLY A 229 -4.70 -22.14 9.10
N ASN A 230 -3.58 -21.80 9.73
CA ASN A 230 -3.48 -21.39 11.14
C ASN A 230 -3.91 -19.94 11.37
N ARG A 231 -4.26 -19.17 10.33
CA ARG A 231 -4.76 -17.81 10.50
C ARG A 231 -6.16 -17.83 11.14
N PRO A 232 -6.38 -17.13 12.25
CA PRO A 232 -7.70 -17.05 12.87
C PRO A 232 -8.64 -16.17 12.04
N HIS A 233 -9.94 -16.35 12.27
CA HIS A 233 -10.98 -15.59 11.61
C HIS A 233 -11.09 -14.16 12.17
N CYS A 234 -11.65 -13.25 11.39
CA CYS A 234 -11.95 -11.89 11.85
C CYS A 234 -12.98 -11.92 12.99
N ILE A 235 -12.66 -11.26 14.09
CA ILE A 235 -13.59 -11.07 15.24
C ILE A 235 -14.26 -9.68 15.24
N TYR A 236 -14.31 -9.02 14.07
CA TYR A 236 -15.12 -7.82 13.79
C TYR A 236 -14.97 -6.66 14.80
N ARG A 237 -13.73 -6.36 15.19
CA ARG A 237 -13.43 -5.35 16.22
C ARG A 237 -13.44 -3.90 15.75
N GLY A 238 -13.17 -3.65 14.46
CA GLY A 238 -13.00 -2.29 13.91
C GLY A 238 -11.58 -1.74 13.90
N TYR A 239 -10.68 -2.31 14.68
CA TYR A 239 -9.30 -1.83 14.88
C TYR A 239 -8.35 -2.20 13.73
N CYS A 240 -8.86 -2.25 12.50
CA CYS A 240 -8.06 -2.65 11.34
C CYS A 240 -6.89 -1.67 11.10
N LEU A 241 -7.10 -0.38 11.38
CA LEU A 241 -6.08 0.65 11.21
C LEU A 241 -5.09 0.75 12.38
N GLN A 242 -5.22 -0.09 13.41
CA GLN A 242 -4.43 -0.04 14.64
C GLN A 242 -3.56 -1.29 14.82
N GLY A 243 -3.33 -2.02 13.72
CA GLY A 243 -2.74 -3.35 13.77
C GLY A 243 -3.77 -4.42 14.16
N CYS A 244 -3.78 -5.53 13.44
CA CYS A 244 -4.75 -6.59 13.72
C CYS A 244 -4.26 -7.47 14.86
N LYS A 245 -4.68 -7.19 16.10
CA LYS A 245 -4.29 -7.96 17.31
C LYS A 245 -4.49 -9.48 17.22
N VAL A 246 -5.32 -9.97 16.30
CA VAL A 246 -5.55 -11.41 16.12
C VAL A 246 -4.90 -11.97 14.86
N ASN A 247 -4.12 -11.20 14.08
CA ASN A 247 -3.53 -11.66 12.82
C ASN A 247 -4.55 -12.11 11.74
N ALA A 248 -5.82 -11.72 11.85
CA ALA A 248 -6.86 -12.08 10.88
C ALA A 248 -6.80 -11.25 9.59
N LYS A 249 -6.44 -9.96 9.70
CA LYS A 249 -6.22 -9.07 8.55
C LYS A 249 -4.85 -9.34 7.96
N ALA A 250 -4.83 -9.65 6.66
CA ALA A 250 -3.62 -9.88 5.92
C ALA A 250 -2.73 -8.63 5.90
N SER A 251 -1.43 -8.84 5.92
CA SER A 251 -0.38 -7.86 5.74
C SER A 251 0.91 -8.64 5.47
N PRO A 252 1.98 -8.02 4.97
CA PRO A 252 3.26 -8.71 4.79
C PRO A 252 3.75 -9.38 6.08
N TYR A 253 3.50 -8.78 7.25
CA TYR A 253 3.82 -9.35 8.56
C TYR A 253 3.15 -10.72 8.80
N VAL A 254 1.93 -10.96 8.30
CA VAL A 254 1.22 -12.24 8.50
C VAL A 254 1.16 -13.14 7.25
N THR A 255 1.68 -12.68 6.10
CA THR A 255 1.59 -13.41 4.81
C THR A 255 2.93 -13.63 4.11
N HIS A 256 3.79 -12.63 3.98
CA HIS A 256 4.99 -12.77 3.12
C HIS A 256 6.24 -12.96 3.96
N LEU A 257 6.37 -12.21 5.06
CA LEU A 257 7.52 -12.27 5.93
C LEU A 257 7.67 -13.61 6.68
N PRO A 258 6.61 -14.27 7.18
CA PRO A 258 6.76 -15.61 7.76
C PRO A 258 7.38 -16.61 6.77
N ASP A 259 6.94 -16.56 5.51
CA ASP A 259 7.45 -17.43 4.45
C ASP A 259 8.88 -17.05 4.03
N ALA A 260 9.17 -15.75 3.93
CA ALA A 260 10.51 -15.24 3.66
C ALA A 260 11.53 -15.70 4.71
N LEU A 261 11.20 -15.59 5.99
CA LEU A 261 12.06 -16.03 7.10
C LEU A 261 12.29 -17.54 7.07
N ALA A 262 11.27 -18.34 6.73
CA ALA A 262 11.40 -19.78 6.54
C ALA A 262 12.33 -20.15 5.37
N HIS A 263 12.52 -19.24 4.41
CA HIS A 263 13.42 -19.39 3.25
C HIS A 263 14.73 -18.61 3.38
N GLY A 264 15.12 -18.23 4.61
CA GLY A 264 16.47 -17.74 4.91
C GLY A 264 16.73 -16.25 4.70
N VAL A 265 15.66 -15.44 4.60
CA VAL A 265 15.76 -13.98 4.66
C VAL A 265 16.19 -13.53 6.06
N GLU A 266 17.11 -12.56 6.13
CA GLU A 266 17.36 -11.78 7.35
C GLU A 266 16.57 -10.47 7.31
N ILE A 267 15.95 -10.08 8.42
CA ILE A 267 15.38 -8.73 8.58
C ILE A 267 16.13 -8.00 9.70
N ARG A 268 16.76 -6.88 9.37
CA ARG A 268 17.38 -5.97 10.33
C ARG A 268 16.42 -4.82 10.61
N ALA A 269 15.65 -4.97 11.69
CA ALA A 269 14.76 -3.93 12.20
C ALA A 269 15.56 -2.80 12.88
N ASP A 270 14.91 -1.65 13.07
CA ASP A 270 15.49 -0.43 13.62
C ASP A 270 16.77 0.01 12.88
N CYS A 271 16.82 -0.24 11.57
CA CYS A 271 17.94 0.06 10.69
C CYS A 271 17.53 1.07 9.61
N MET A 272 17.95 2.33 9.78
CA MET A 272 17.65 3.41 8.82
C MET A 272 18.66 3.41 7.68
N ALA A 273 18.23 3.09 6.46
CA ALA A 273 19.09 3.24 5.28
C ALA A 273 19.42 4.72 5.03
N ALA A 274 20.70 5.01 4.84
CA ALA A 274 21.23 6.35 4.67
C ALA A 274 21.61 6.63 3.22
N ARG A 275 22.29 5.69 2.57
CA ARG A 275 22.81 5.81 1.20
C ARG A 275 22.87 4.46 0.51
N VAL A 276 22.57 4.43 -0.78
CA VAL A 276 22.96 3.35 -1.69
C VAL A 276 24.29 3.73 -2.33
N GLU A 277 25.32 2.92 -2.10
CA GLU A 277 26.68 3.17 -2.58
C GLU A 277 26.88 2.55 -3.97
N VAL A 278 27.60 3.25 -4.85
CA VAL A 278 27.94 2.75 -6.19
C VAL A 278 29.42 2.47 -6.35
N ASP A 279 29.77 1.48 -7.16
CA ASP A 279 31.15 1.19 -7.54
C ASP A 279 31.66 2.12 -8.67
N GLU A 280 32.91 1.93 -9.08
CA GLU A 280 33.52 2.72 -10.17
C GLU A 280 32.84 2.51 -11.53
N ALA A 281 32.15 1.38 -11.72
CA ALA A 281 31.38 1.08 -12.93
C ALA A 281 29.97 1.72 -12.89
N GLY A 282 29.58 2.31 -11.76
CA GLY A 282 28.27 2.93 -11.56
C GLY A 282 27.18 1.95 -11.11
N ASN A 283 27.53 0.72 -10.73
CA ASN A 283 26.57 -0.26 -10.21
C ASN A 283 26.39 -0.08 -8.70
N ALA A 284 25.19 -0.36 -8.20
CA ALA A 284 24.95 -0.44 -6.76
C ALA A 284 25.80 -1.56 -6.14
N SER A 285 26.48 -1.28 -5.03
CA SER A 285 27.47 -2.19 -4.43
C SER A 285 27.20 -2.51 -2.96
N SER A 286 26.56 -1.58 -2.25
CA SER A 286 26.18 -1.75 -0.86
C SER A 286 25.12 -0.72 -0.44
N VAL A 287 24.52 -0.94 0.73
CA VAL A 287 23.68 0.05 1.40
C VAL A 287 24.34 0.42 2.73
N THR A 288 24.61 1.70 2.92
CA THR A 288 25.04 2.29 4.19
C THR A 288 23.80 2.62 5.02
N TYR A 289 23.77 2.24 6.29
CA TYR A 289 22.62 2.41 7.18
C TYR A 289 23.05 2.68 8.63
N PHE A 290 22.16 3.25 9.44
CA PHE A 290 22.34 3.39 10.88
C PHE A 290 21.59 2.26 11.60
N ASP A 291 22.27 1.53 12.49
CA ASP A 291 21.65 0.50 13.33
C ASP A 291 20.83 1.11 14.49
N GLY A 292 20.18 0.26 15.29
CA GLY A 292 19.33 0.70 16.40
C GLY A 292 20.07 1.44 17.52
N ASP A 293 21.41 1.33 17.57
CA ASP A 293 22.27 2.10 18.47
C ASP A 293 22.77 3.42 17.82
N GLY A 294 22.33 3.71 16.59
CA GLY A 294 22.73 4.87 15.81
C GLY A 294 24.13 4.76 15.18
N ARG A 295 24.73 3.57 15.13
CA ARG A 295 26.05 3.37 14.51
C ARG A 295 25.92 3.18 13.01
N GLU A 296 26.77 3.85 12.24
CA GLU A 296 26.84 3.63 10.79
C GLU A 296 27.40 2.23 10.49
N ARG A 297 26.71 1.51 9.61
CA ARG A 297 26.99 0.16 9.14
C ARG A 297 26.88 0.12 7.63
N ARG A 298 27.37 -0.96 7.03
CA ARG A 298 27.30 -1.21 5.60
C ARG A 298 26.85 -2.65 5.37
N GLN A 299 26.02 -2.86 4.36
CA GLN A 299 25.67 -4.18 3.85
C GLN A 299 25.98 -4.29 2.36
N ARG A 300 26.92 -5.16 1.98
CA ARG A 300 27.29 -5.39 0.57
C ARG A 300 26.25 -6.25 -0.14
N ALA A 301 26.00 -5.96 -1.42
CA ALA A 301 25.00 -6.67 -2.22
C ALA A 301 25.35 -6.69 -3.71
N LYS A 302 24.94 -7.75 -4.40
CA LYS A 302 24.99 -7.80 -5.88
C LYS A 302 23.86 -7.00 -6.53
N VAL A 303 22.72 -6.94 -5.86
CA VAL A 303 21.51 -6.24 -6.30
C VAL A 303 20.95 -5.46 -5.11
N VAL A 304 20.43 -4.26 -5.38
CA VAL A 304 19.72 -3.45 -4.38
C VAL A 304 18.30 -3.19 -4.85
N ALA A 305 17.33 -3.35 -3.96
CA ALA A 305 15.94 -2.93 -4.19
C ALA A 305 15.52 -1.91 -3.12
N VAL A 306 15.00 -0.77 -3.56
CA VAL A 306 14.47 0.28 -2.67
C VAL A 306 12.95 0.18 -2.60
N ALA A 307 12.40 0.11 -1.40
CA ALA A 307 10.97 -0.05 -1.12
C ALA A 307 10.52 0.85 0.06
N GLY A 308 10.98 2.10 0.05
CA GLY A 308 10.77 3.12 1.08
C GLY A 308 9.58 4.04 0.84
N TYR A 309 8.56 3.62 0.07
CA TYR A 309 7.35 4.40 -0.30
C TYR A 309 7.64 5.78 -0.92
N SER A 310 6.59 6.50 -1.31
CA SER A 310 6.71 7.74 -2.09
C SER A 310 7.39 8.93 -1.42
N ILE A 311 7.78 8.81 -0.15
CA ILE A 311 8.58 9.83 0.55
C ILE A 311 10.01 9.36 0.78
N GLU A 312 10.23 8.20 1.42
CA GLU A 312 11.59 7.79 1.80
C GLU A 312 12.36 7.18 0.62
N THR A 313 11.71 6.64 -0.41
CA THR A 313 12.39 6.22 -1.65
C THR A 313 13.04 7.40 -2.37
N PRO A 314 12.33 8.47 -2.77
CA PRO A 314 12.99 9.62 -3.38
C PRO A 314 13.98 10.29 -2.43
N ARG A 315 13.68 10.38 -1.13
CA ARG A 315 14.63 10.93 -0.13
C ARG A 315 15.94 10.12 -0.08
N LEU A 316 15.89 8.79 -0.06
CA LEU A 316 17.07 7.94 -0.05
C LEU A 316 17.88 8.09 -1.34
N LEU A 317 17.21 8.07 -2.49
CA LEU A 317 17.86 8.24 -3.79
C LEU A 317 18.54 9.61 -3.90
N LEU A 318 17.88 10.69 -3.45
CA LEU A 318 18.47 12.04 -3.44
C LEU A 318 19.65 12.16 -2.47
N ASN A 319 19.60 11.52 -1.30
CA ASN A 319 20.72 11.49 -0.35
C ASN A 319 21.91 10.63 -0.83
N SER A 320 21.68 9.69 -1.75
CA SER A 320 22.68 8.77 -2.29
C SER A 320 23.54 9.45 -3.36
N THR A 321 24.31 10.47 -2.97
CA THR A 321 25.18 11.20 -3.88
C THR A 321 26.53 10.50 -4.08
N SER A 322 27.11 10.64 -5.28
CA SER A 322 28.44 10.15 -5.60
C SER A 322 29.11 11.03 -6.66
N ARG A 323 30.37 10.75 -7.02
CA ARG A 323 31.03 11.43 -8.14
C ARG A 323 30.26 11.27 -9.46
N ARG A 324 29.64 10.11 -9.69
CA ARG A 324 28.79 9.86 -10.87
C ARG A 324 27.42 10.51 -10.74
N PHE A 325 26.89 10.62 -9.52
CA PHE A 325 25.54 11.10 -9.23
C PHE A 325 25.56 12.27 -8.22
N PRO A 326 26.04 13.46 -8.62
CA PRO A 326 26.19 14.57 -7.68
C PRO A 326 24.86 15.18 -7.21
N ARG A 327 23.75 14.87 -7.88
CA ARG A 327 22.38 15.38 -7.56
C ARG A 327 21.44 14.28 -7.02
N GLY A 328 22.01 13.17 -6.56
CA GLY A 328 21.26 12.00 -6.12
C GLY A 328 21.30 10.86 -7.15
N LEU A 329 21.23 9.63 -6.64
CA LEU A 329 21.36 8.40 -7.40
C LEU A 329 20.27 8.31 -8.48
N GLY A 330 20.72 8.22 -9.73
CA GLY A 330 19.87 8.21 -10.92
C GLY A 330 18.98 9.42 -11.14
N ASN A 331 19.29 10.56 -10.51
CA ASN A 331 18.61 11.83 -10.73
C ASN A 331 19.30 12.70 -11.80
N ASP A 332 19.78 12.07 -12.88
CA ASP A 332 20.49 12.75 -13.98
C ASP A 332 19.58 13.77 -14.68
N THR A 333 18.28 13.44 -14.82
CA THR A 333 17.26 14.18 -15.57
C THR A 333 16.21 14.88 -14.68
N ASP A 334 16.54 15.07 -13.40
CA ASP A 334 15.67 15.70 -12.37
C ASP A 334 14.27 15.05 -12.25
N GLN A 335 14.18 13.72 -12.40
CA GLN A 335 12.93 12.98 -12.28
C GLN A 335 12.68 12.42 -10.88
N VAL A 336 13.73 12.20 -10.08
CA VAL A 336 13.59 11.67 -8.72
C VAL A 336 12.85 12.69 -7.85
N GLY A 337 11.82 12.21 -7.17
CA GLY A 337 10.95 12.98 -6.32
C GLY A 337 9.77 13.62 -7.04
N ARG A 338 9.75 13.75 -8.37
CA ARG A 338 8.63 14.39 -9.10
C ARG A 338 7.41 13.49 -9.23
N TYR A 339 6.25 14.10 -9.51
CA TYR A 339 4.98 13.42 -9.76
C TYR A 339 4.50 12.58 -8.56
N VAL A 340 4.75 13.05 -7.35
CA VAL A 340 4.12 12.46 -6.17
C VAL A 340 2.64 12.79 -6.22
N MET A 341 1.80 11.78 -6.07
CA MET A 341 0.35 11.89 -6.05
C MET A 341 -0.19 11.46 -4.68
N VAL A 342 -1.35 12.00 -4.32
CA VAL A 342 -2.17 11.52 -3.21
C VAL A 342 -3.61 11.32 -3.70
N GLN A 343 -4.39 10.43 -3.07
CA GLN A 343 -5.83 10.32 -3.31
C GLN A 343 -6.58 11.38 -2.51
N GLY A 344 -7.51 12.08 -3.19
CA GLY A 344 -8.56 12.83 -2.51
C GLY A 344 -9.42 11.85 -1.73
N ALA A 345 -9.54 12.05 -0.43
CA ALA A 345 -10.13 11.08 0.48
C ALA A 345 -11.18 11.72 1.39
N SER A 346 -11.99 12.61 0.83
CA SER A 346 -13.07 13.31 1.55
C SER A 346 -14.00 12.29 2.21
N GLN A 347 -14.47 12.62 3.40
CA GLN A 347 -15.35 11.75 4.18
C GLN A 347 -16.53 12.55 4.67
N THR A 348 -17.71 11.94 4.56
CA THR A 348 -18.95 12.50 5.08
C THR A 348 -19.61 11.49 6.01
N ALA A 349 -19.97 11.97 7.19
CA ALA A 349 -20.65 11.19 8.22
C ALA A 349 -22.11 11.62 8.34
N GLY A 350 -23.01 10.65 8.53
CA GLY A 350 -24.42 10.88 8.80
C GLY A 350 -24.83 10.35 10.16
N ARG A 351 -25.88 10.93 10.74
CA ARG A 351 -26.44 10.56 12.06
C ARG A 351 -27.86 10.01 11.95
N TRP A 352 -28.17 8.92 12.68
CA TRP A 352 -29.49 8.27 12.71
C TRP A 352 -29.93 7.88 14.12
N PRO A 353 -31.22 7.97 14.48
CA PRO A 353 -31.70 7.70 15.84
C PRO A 353 -31.38 6.28 16.32
N GLU A 354 -31.25 5.32 15.41
CA GLU A 354 -30.86 3.94 15.71
C GLU A 354 -29.37 3.84 16.05
N GLU A 355 -29.02 2.87 16.89
CA GLU A 355 -27.63 2.57 17.20
C GLU A 355 -27.00 1.77 16.02
N LEU A 356 -25.94 2.31 15.42
CA LEU A 356 -25.26 1.74 14.24
C LEU A 356 -23.91 1.10 14.55
N ARG A 357 -23.18 1.65 15.54
CA ARG A 357 -21.84 1.23 15.96
C ARG A 357 -20.86 1.14 14.77
N MET A 358 -20.63 2.24 14.05
CA MET A 358 -19.82 2.25 12.82
C MET A 358 -18.44 1.61 12.92
N TYR A 359 -17.85 1.53 14.11
CA TYR A 359 -16.59 0.81 14.35
C TYR A 359 -16.69 -0.72 14.19
N LYS A 360 -17.88 -1.31 14.05
CA LYS A 360 -17.99 -2.78 13.89
C LYS A 360 -17.76 -3.19 12.44
N ALA A 361 -17.10 -4.35 12.29
CA ALA A 361 -16.67 -4.93 11.01
C ALA A 361 -15.45 -4.26 10.35
N PRO A 362 -14.89 -4.84 9.27
CA PRO A 362 -13.86 -4.16 8.48
C PRO A 362 -14.36 -2.78 8.03
N PRO A 363 -13.57 -1.70 8.20
CA PRO A 363 -14.00 -0.35 7.80
C PRO A 363 -14.42 -0.24 6.32
N PRO A 364 -13.64 -0.78 5.36
CA PRO A 364 -14.10 -0.99 4.00
C PRO A 364 -15.03 -2.19 3.98
N GLN A 365 -16.33 -1.99 3.84
CA GLN A 365 -17.28 -3.08 3.79
C GLN A 365 -18.06 -3.10 2.48
N VAL A 366 -18.67 -1.97 2.13
CA VAL A 366 -19.37 -1.80 0.85
C VAL A 366 -18.77 -0.64 0.07
N THR A 367 -18.68 -0.82 -1.24
CA THR A 367 -18.00 0.10 -2.15
C THR A 367 -18.74 0.20 -3.47
N SER A 368 -18.61 1.34 -4.15
CA SER A 368 -18.93 1.52 -5.57
C SER A 368 -17.71 2.01 -6.33
N GLU A 369 -17.48 1.45 -7.52
CA GLU A 369 -16.54 1.99 -8.53
C GLU A 369 -17.31 2.51 -9.77
N GLN A 370 -18.60 2.81 -9.62
CA GLN A 370 -19.45 3.32 -10.71
C GLN A 370 -18.94 4.65 -11.28
N PHE A 371 -18.23 5.45 -10.48
CA PHE A 371 -17.75 6.79 -10.86
C PHE A 371 -16.26 6.81 -11.23
N TYR A 372 -15.63 5.64 -11.42
CA TYR A 372 -14.19 5.47 -11.56
C TYR A 372 -13.62 6.05 -12.87
N GLU A 373 -14.28 5.76 -14.00
CA GLU A 373 -13.84 6.19 -15.32
C GLU A 373 -14.12 7.68 -15.56
N THR A 374 -13.44 8.31 -16.51
CA THR A 374 -13.77 9.69 -16.96
C THR A 374 -15.20 9.75 -17.51
N ASP A 375 -15.92 10.81 -17.16
CA ASP A 375 -17.19 11.18 -17.79
C ASP A 375 -17.09 12.65 -18.23
N PRO A 376 -17.11 12.95 -19.54
CA PRO A 376 -17.01 14.31 -20.05
C PRO A 376 -18.04 15.29 -19.48
N ASP A 377 -19.21 14.81 -19.08
CA ASP A 377 -20.30 15.66 -18.58
C ASP A 377 -20.06 16.16 -17.14
N ARG A 378 -19.10 15.57 -16.42
CA ARG A 378 -18.73 16.01 -15.05
C ARG A 378 -17.75 17.19 -15.02
N GLY A 379 -17.11 17.51 -16.14
CA GLY A 379 -16.19 18.66 -16.24
C GLY A 379 -14.80 18.44 -15.63
N PHE A 380 -14.41 17.19 -15.34
CA PHE A 380 -13.06 16.80 -14.93
C PHE A 380 -12.70 15.43 -15.52
N ALA A 381 -11.40 15.18 -15.68
CA ALA A 381 -10.85 13.89 -16.09
C ALA A 381 -10.72 12.94 -14.90
N ARG A 382 -10.81 11.64 -15.20
CA ARG A 382 -10.79 10.54 -14.23
C ARG A 382 -11.95 10.65 -13.22
N GLY A 383 -11.90 9.87 -12.15
CA GLY A 383 -13.05 9.65 -11.30
C GLY A 383 -12.69 9.39 -9.85
N PHE A 384 -13.57 8.63 -9.20
CA PHE A 384 -13.43 8.23 -7.81
C PHE A 384 -14.16 6.92 -7.53
N SER A 385 -13.72 6.22 -6.48
CA SER A 385 -14.50 5.16 -5.86
C SER A 385 -15.15 5.68 -4.57
N ILE A 386 -16.22 5.02 -4.13
CA ILE A 386 -16.93 5.30 -2.89
C ILE A 386 -16.73 4.10 -1.98
N GLN A 387 -16.35 4.31 -0.72
CA GLN A 387 -16.10 3.23 0.23
C GLN A 387 -16.65 3.60 1.60
N THR A 388 -17.23 2.65 2.33
CA THR A 388 -17.48 2.86 3.76
C THR A 388 -16.18 3.04 4.51
N VAL A 389 -16.23 3.87 5.56
CA VAL A 389 -15.11 4.11 6.48
C VAL A 389 -15.65 4.18 7.89
N SER A 390 -14.79 3.88 8.87
CA SER A 390 -15.21 3.71 10.26
C SER A 390 -14.19 4.38 11.19
N PRO A 391 -14.22 5.72 11.35
CA PRO A 391 -13.32 6.37 12.29
C PRO A 391 -13.59 5.84 13.72
N LEU A 392 -12.51 5.48 14.42
CA LEU A 392 -12.55 5.16 15.85
C LEU A 392 -12.77 6.45 16.68
N PRO A 393 -13.09 6.37 17.98
CA PRO A 393 -13.49 7.55 18.76
C PRO A 393 -12.53 8.74 18.73
N ILE A 394 -11.21 8.56 18.73
CA ILE A 394 -10.26 9.69 18.62
C ILE A 394 -10.29 10.22 17.19
N GLY A 395 -10.26 9.36 16.17
CA GLY A 395 -10.44 9.77 14.78
C GLY A 395 -11.74 10.53 14.53
N TRP A 396 -12.84 10.11 15.18
CA TRP A 396 -14.11 10.82 15.11
C TRP A 396 -14.04 12.19 15.79
N ALA A 397 -13.41 12.29 16.96
CA ALA A 397 -13.17 13.57 17.61
C ALA A 397 -12.34 14.53 16.72
N GLU A 398 -11.33 14.01 16.02
CA GLU A 398 -10.53 14.76 15.03
C GLU A 398 -11.43 15.28 13.89
N HIS A 399 -12.35 14.46 13.38
CA HIS A 399 -13.29 14.86 12.33
C HIS A 399 -14.23 15.98 12.81
N VAL A 400 -14.80 15.84 14.01
CA VAL A 400 -15.69 16.83 14.63
C VAL A 400 -14.97 18.16 14.87
N LEU A 401 -13.71 18.11 15.31
CA LEU A 401 -12.87 19.29 15.47
C LEU A 401 -12.54 19.95 14.12
N ALA A 402 -12.22 19.16 13.09
CA ALA A 402 -11.92 19.66 11.76
C ALA A 402 -13.11 20.36 11.09
N ASP A 403 -14.34 19.93 11.41
CA ASP A 403 -15.58 20.58 10.99
C ASP A 403 -15.90 21.86 11.82
N GLY A 404 -15.11 22.14 12.85
CA GLY A 404 -15.19 23.38 13.64
C GLY A 404 -15.92 23.25 14.98
N HIS A 405 -16.29 22.04 15.39
CA HIS A 405 -17.01 21.81 16.65
C HIS A 405 -16.05 21.47 17.81
N TRP A 406 -16.10 22.27 18.88
CA TRP A 406 -15.28 22.09 20.09
C TRP A 406 -16.09 22.26 21.39
N GLY A 407 -15.48 21.95 22.53
CA GLY A 407 -16.08 22.18 23.85
C GLY A 407 -17.36 21.36 24.09
N ALA A 408 -18.47 22.03 24.38
CA ALA A 408 -19.74 21.36 24.65
C ALA A 408 -20.31 20.62 23.43
N ALA A 409 -20.18 21.21 22.23
CA ALA A 409 -20.66 20.58 20.99
C ALA A 409 -19.92 19.26 20.72
N LEU A 410 -18.58 19.27 20.81
CA LEU A 410 -17.77 18.06 20.68
C LEU A 410 -18.23 16.95 21.64
N ARG A 411 -18.53 17.28 22.91
CA ARG A 411 -19.03 16.29 23.87
C ARG A 411 -20.34 15.64 23.45
N GLU A 412 -21.25 16.39 22.84
CA GLU A 412 -22.52 15.84 22.36
C GLU A 412 -22.32 14.96 21.11
N TYR A 413 -21.49 15.39 20.15
CA TYR A 413 -21.08 14.53 19.02
C TYR A 413 -20.42 13.22 19.48
N MET A 414 -19.58 13.28 20.52
CA MET A 414 -18.92 12.11 21.07
C MET A 414 -19.87 11.19 21.86
N ARG A 415 -20.87 11.75 22.55
CA ARG A 415 -21.92 10.96 23.23
C ARG A 415 -22.73 10.16 22.23
N ASP A 416 -22.94 10.73 21.05
CA ASP A 416 -23.71 10.15 19.97
C ASP A 416 -22.90 9.25 19.03
N TYR A 417 -21.60 9.04 19.27
CA TYR A 417 -20.69 8.28 18.40
C TYR A 417 -21.28 6.98 17.82
N ASN A 418 -22.02 6.21 18.63
CA ASN A 418 -22.61 4.93 18.20
C ASN A 418 -23.77 5.06 17.20
N HIS A 419 -24.23 6.26 16.92
CA HIS A 419 -25.34 6.56 16.02
C HIS A 419 -24.90 7.17 14.68
N TRP A 420 -23.58 7.33 14.51
CA TRP A 420 -22.99 7.81 13.27
C TRP A 420 -22.57 6.65 12.37
N SER A 421 -22.52 6.92 11.07
CA SER A 421 -21.84 6.11 10.05
C SER A 421 -21.14 7.03 9.06
N THR A 422 -20.05 6.58 8.45
CA THR A 422 -19.23 7.41 7.57
C THR A 422 -19.00 6.73 6.21
N VAL A 423 -19.15 7.51 5.15
CA VAL A 423 -18.79 7.14 3.78
C VAL A 423 -17.66 8.05 3.33
N GLY A 424 -16.70 7.49 2.61
CA GLY A 424 -15.60 8.23 2.00
C GLY A 424 -15.54 8.00 0.51
N VAL A 425 -14.73 8.82 -0.15
CA VAL A 425 -14.33 8.62 -1.54
C VAL A 425 -12.84 8.42 -1.66
N LEU A 426 -12.39 7.92 -2.80
CA LEU A 426 -10.99 7.89 -3.23
C LEU A 426 -10.92 8.45 -4.64
N ASN A 427 -10.57 9.73 -4.75
CA ASN A 427 -10.41 10.43 -6.02
C ASN A 427 -9.04 10.15 -6.63
N GLU A 428 -9.00 9.86 -7.93
CA GLU A 428 -7.77 9.99 -8.69
C GLU A 428 -7.44 11.48 -8.85
N LEU A 429 -6.30 11.90 -8.29
CA LEU A 429 -5.75 13.24 -8.47
C LEU A 429 -4.58 13.17 -9.45
N LEU A 430 -4.43 14.18 -10.30
CA LEU A 430 -3.54 14.11 -11.45
C LEU A 430 -2.05 14.23 -11.07
N ALA A 431 -1.21 13.53 -11.84
CA ALA A 431 0.24 13.60 -11.70
C ALA A 431 0.78 14.95 -12.17
N HIS A 432 1.40 15.71 -11.26
CA HIS A 432 2.05 16.99 -11.56
C HIS A 432 3.55 16.96 -11.24
N PRO A 433 4.43 17.48 -12.13
CA PRO A 433 5.87 17.43 -11.94
C PRO A 433 6.37 18.23 -10.74
N ASP A 434 5.61 19.24 -10.30
CA ASP A 434 5.97 20.11 -9.19
C ASP A 434 5.46 19.59 -7.84
N ASN A 435 4.52 18.65 -7.86
CA ASN A 435 4.18 17.86 -6.67
C ASN A 435 5.33 16.88 -6.46
N ARG A 436 6.22 17.20 -5.52
CA ARG A 436 7.51 16.51 -5.43
C ARG A 436 8.08 16.39 -4.04
N VAL A 437 8.93 15.39 -3.88
CA VAL A 437 9.86 15.26 -2.75
C VAL A 437 11.23 15.81 -3.13
N SER A 438 11.76 16.68 -2.28
CA SER A 438 13.12 17.22 -2.33
C SER A 438 13.80 17.05 -0.96
N LEU A 439 15.04 17.50 -0.82
CA LEU A 439 15.76 17.50 0.45
C LEU A 439 15.67 18.89 1.09
N ALA A 440 15.27 18.95 2.35
CA ALA A 440 15.25 20.17 3.15
C ALA A 440 16.64 20.48 3.74
N ASP A 441 16.81 21.69 4.26
CA ASP A 441 18.02 22.08 5.01
C ASP A 441 18.08 21.42 6.39
N GLU A 442 16.92 21.11 6.98
CA GLU A 442 16.82 20.40 8.24
C GLU A 442 17.24 18.93 8.12
N THR A 443 17.86 18.42 9.18
CA THR A 443 18.29 17.03 9.26
C THR A 443 17.48 16.24 10.29
N ASP A 444 17.45 14.92 10.11
CA ASP A 444 16.91 13.98 11.07
C ASP A 444 17.91 13.67 12.21
N THR A 445 17.55 12.72 13.06
CA THR A 445 18.38 12.29 14.20
C THR A 445 19.70 11.64 13.80
N HIS A 446 19.88 11.26 12.53
CA HIS A 446 21.09 10.69 11.98
C HIS A 446 21.91 11.72 11.17
N GLY A 447 21.48 12.98 11.14
CA GLY A 447 22.13 14.03 10.36
C GLY A 447 21.82 13.97 8.87
N LEU A 448 20.85 13.17 8.43
CA LEU A 448 20.42 13.09 7.03
C LEU A 448 19.38 14.18 6.75
N PRO A 449 19.49 14.94 5.65
CA PRO A 449 18.44 15.84 5.20
C PRO A 449 17.06 15.18 5.22
N VAL A 450 16.07 15.84 5.82
CA VAL A 450 14.68 15.34 5.83
C VAL A 450 14.03 15.59 4.48
N ALA A 451 12.96 14.83 4.19
CA ALA A 451 12.15 15.10 3.01
C ALA A 451 11.41 16.44 3.16
N GLN A 452 11.47 17.26 2.12
CA GLN A 452 10.51 18.31 1.84
C GLN A 452 9.50 17.79 0.83
N PHE A 453 8.22 17.84 1.17
CA PHE A 453 7.12 17.41 0.31
C PHE A 453 6.24 18.60 -0.06
N ASP A 454 6.34 19.03 -1.31
CA ASP A 454 5.51 20.10 -1.88
C ASP A 454 4.32 19.50 -2.63
N TYR A 455 3.11 19.97 -2.30
CA TYR A 455 1.89 19.50 -2.96
C TYR A 455 0.91 20.64 -3.25
N THR A 456 0.33 20.63 -4.44
CA THR A 456 -0.66 21.59 -4.91
C THR A 456 -1.71 20.88 -5.75
N LEU A 457 -2.98 21.19 -5.50
CA LEU A 457 -4.12 20.67 -6.25
C LEU A 457 -4.34 21.47 -7.53
N SER A 458 -4.59 20.77 -8.64
CA SER A 458 -5.06 21.38 -9.87
C SER A 458 -6.55 21.73 -9.82
N ASP A 459 -7.03 22.47 -10.81
CA ASP A 459 -8.47 22.75 -10.95
C ASP A 459 -9.27 21.47 -11.23
N ASN A 460 -8.69 20.50 -11.95
CA ASN A 460 -9.28 19.19 -12.17
C ASN A 460 -9.50 18.45 -10.84
N ASP A 461 -8.48 18.45 -9.99
CA ASP A 461 -8.52 17.77 -8.69
C ASP A 461 -9.60 18.36 -7.79
N LYS A 462 -9.68 19.69 -7.73
CA LYS A 462 -10.69 20.43 -6.96
C LYS A 462 -12.10 20.14 -7.46
N ALA A 463 -12.31 20.10 -8.78
CA ALA A 463 -13.60 19.76 -9.37
C ALA A 463 -14.01 18.32 -9.06
N ASN A 464 -13.10 17.35 -9.18
CA ASN A 464 -13.34 15.95 -8.85
C ASN A 464 -13.72 15.78 -7.36
N MET A 465 -12.96 16.40 -6.45
CA MET A 465 -13.22 16.36 -5.00
C MET A 465 -14.55 17.02 -4.64
N ALA A 466 -14.91 18.15 -5.26
CA ALA A 466 -16.18 18.83 -5.02
C ALA A 466 -17.37 17.95 -5.44
N TYR A 467 -17.32 17.38 -6.65
CA TYR A 467 -18.38 16.52 -7.18
C TYR A 467 -18.57 15.25 -6.34
N SER A 468 -17.47 14.57 -6.02
CA SER A 468 -17.52 13.34 -5.21
C SER A 468 -18.03 13.57 -3.79
N THR A 469 -17.67 14.72 -3.17
CA THR A 469 -18.21 15.13 -1.86
C THR A 469 -19.73 15.34 -1.92
N GLU A 470 -20.24 15.93 -3.00
CA GLU A 470 -21.68 16.09 -3.21
C GLU A 470 -22.38 14.73 -3.33
N VAL A 471 -21.81 13.79 -4.10
CA VAL A 471 -22.36 12.44 -4.26
C VAL A 471 -22.49 11.72 -2.92
N ILE A 472 -21.44 11.66 -2.11
CA ILE A 472 -21.50 10.96 -0.83
C ILE A 472 -22.39 11.68 0.20
N THR A 473 -22.49 13.01 0.11
CA THR A 473 -23.46 13.78 0.91
C THR A 473 -24.90 13.41 0.53
N ASN A 474 -25.18 13.26 -0.77
CA ASN A 474 -26.51 12.88 -1.25
C ASN A 474 -26.89 11.44 -0.85
N ILE A 475 -25.93 10.51 -0.83
CA ILE A 475 -26.15 9.15 -0.30
C ILE A 475 -26.67 9.21 1.14
N LEU A 476 -26.07 10.03 1.99
CA LEU A 476 -26.49 10.16 3.39
C LEU A 476 -27.87 10.79 3.53
N LYS A 477 -28.17 11.81 2.73
CA LYS A 477 -29.52 12.43 2.69
C LYS A 477 -30.58 11.42 2.25
N ALA A 478 -30.30 10.65 1.19
CA ALA A 478 -31.19 9.61 0.68
C ALA A 478 -31.39 8.47 1.70
N ALA A 479 -30.37 8.16 2.50
CA ALA A 479 -30.45 7.24 3.64
C ALA A 479 -31.17 7.83 4.87
N GLY A 480 -31.62 9.09 4.83
CA GLY A 480 -32.36 9.73 5.92
C GLY A 480 -31.51 10.18 7.11
N ALA A 481 -30.23 10.51 6.89
CA ALA A 481 -29.39 11.10 7.92
C ALA A 481 -29.99 12.42 8.44
N GLN A 482 -30.05 12.58 9.77
CA GLN A 482 -30.61 13.76 10.46
C GLN A 482 -29.61 14.89 10.60
N ASP A 483 -28.33 14.55 10.63
CA ASP A 483 -27.19 15.46 10.67
C ASP A 483 -26.09 14.92 9.76
N ILE A 484 -25.31 15.82 9.17
CA ILE A 484 -24.26 15.51 8.19
C ILE A 484 -23.03 16.37 8.48
N LEU A 485 -21.88 15.71 8.59
CA LEU A 485 -20.58 16.33 8.81
C LEU A 485 -19.61 15.90 7.71
N THR A 486 -18.86 16.85 7.13
CA THR A 486 -17.93 16.57 6.01
C THR A 486 -16.54 17.10 6.33
N ILE A 487 -15.53 16.29 6.05
CA ILE A 487 -14.13 16.70 6.13
C ILE A 487 -13.38 16.43 4.84
N GLN A 488 -12.38 17.26 4.58
CA GLN A 488 -11.42 17.02 3.51
C GLN A 488 -10.21 16.28 4.08
N ARG A 489 -9.78 15.23 3.38
CA ARG A 489 -8.59 14.45 3.75
C ARG A 489 -7.90 13.94 2.50
N PHE A 490 -6.66 13.49 2.68
CA PHE A 490 -5.89 12.78 1.66
C PHE A 490 -5.44 11.41 2.17
N ALA A 491 -5.17 10.50 1.24
CA ALA A 491 -4.69 9.15 1.50
C ALA A 491 -3.74 8.69 0.39
N HIS A 492 -3.10 7.52 0.57
CA HIS A 492 -2.34 6.79 -0.44
C HIS A 492 -1.33 7.62 -1.24
N LEU A 493 -0.08 7.70 -0.78
CA LEU A 493 0.98 8.30 -1.59
C LEU A 493 1.52 7.28 -2.59
N ILE A 494 1.64 7.72 -3.84
CA ILE A 494 2.32 7.01 -4.93
C ILE A 494 3.12 8.00 -5.78
N GLY A 495 3.92 7.52 -6.74
CA GLY A 495 4.79 8.39 -7.54
C GLY A 495 6.02 8.87 -6.77
N GLY A 496 6.85 9.71 -7.39
CA GLY A 496 8.14 10.14 -6.85
C GLY A 496 9.35 9.35 -7.39
N ALA A 497 9.13 8.21 -8.04
CA ALA A 497 10.17 7.49 -8.79
C ALA A 497 9.54 6.73 -9.98
N ARG A 498 8.64 7.41 -10.71
CA ARG A 498 7.73 6.77 -11.68
C ARG A 498 8.47 5.95 -12.74
N MET A 499 7.85 4.86 -13.17
CA MET A 499 8.27 4.12 -14.34
C MET A 499 7.89 4.84 -15.63
N GLY A 500 8.57 4.52 -16.73
CA GLY A 500 8.23 5.02 -18.05
C GLY A 500 8.96 4.28 -19.16
N SER A 501 8.81 4.76 -20.38
CA SER A 501 9.48 4.22 -21.57
C SER A 501 10.72 5.03 -22.00
N ASP A 502 11.03 6.12 -21.27
CA ASP A 502 12.09 7.06 -21.62
C ASP A 502 12.84 7.54 -20.35
N PRO A 503 14.18 7.40 -20.28
CA PRO A 503 14.99 7.86 -19.16
C PRO A 503 14.96 9.38 -18.92
N ASP A 504 14.58 10.19 -19.91
CA ASP A 504 14.48 11.65 -19.75
C ASP A 504 13.22 12.07 -19.00
N THR A 505 12.24 11.16 -18.88
CA THR A 505 10.92 11.47 -18.29
C THR A 505 10.52 10.52 -17.16
N SER A 506 11.38 9.56 -16.79
CA SER A 506 11.09 8.55 -15.78
C SER A 506 12.35 8.13 -15.00
N VAL A 507 12.17 7.56 -13.82
CA VAL A 507 13.28 7.12 -12.96
C VAL A 507 13.65 5.66 -13.21
N VAL A 508 12.64 4.84 -13.50
CA VAL A 508 12.81 3.41 -13.77
C VAL A 508 12.13 3.00 -15.08
N ASP A 509 12.58 1.89 -15.66
CA ASP A 509 11.96 1.29 -16.84
C ASP A 509 10.71 0.45 -16.47
N SER A 510 10.12 -0.23 -17.46
CA SER A 510 8.95 -1.10 -17.30
C SER A 510 9.18 -2.30 -16.37
N ASP A 511 10.42 -2.59 -16.03
CA ASP A 511 10.85 -3.65 -15.14
C ASP A 511 11.27 -3.11 -13.78
N GLN A 512 10.87 -1.88 -13.44
CA GLN A 512 11.19 -1.20 -12.18
C GLN A 512 12.70 -1.07 -11.93
N ARG A 513 13.51 -1.20 -12.99
CA ARG A 513 14.97 -1.07 -12.93
C ARG A 513 15.34 0.38 -13.20
N MET A 514 16.23 0.92 -12.38
CA MET A 514 16.74 2.27 -12.57
C MET A 514 17.53 2.38 -13.88
N TRP A 515 17.21 3.37 -14.71
CA TRP A 515 17.82 3.55 -16.03
C TRP A 515 19.35 3.65 -15.99
N SER A 516 19.86 4.35 -14.98
CA SER A 516 21.28 4.70 -14.83
C SER A 516 22.08 3.73 -13.96
N VAL A 517 21.43 2.78 -13.28
CA VAL A 517 22.05 1.82 -12.35
C VAL A 517 21.41 0.44 -12.57
N PRO A 518 21.98 -0.39 -13.48
CA PRO A 518 21.31 -1.59 -13.99
C PRO A 518 20.97 -2.68 -12.96
N ASN A 519 21.63 -2.69 -11.81
CA ASN A 519 21.40 -3.64 -10.71
C ASN A 519 20.66 -3.01 -9.51
N LEU A 520 20.00 -1.86 -9.71
CA LEU A 520 19.13 -1.21 -8.73
C LEU A 520 17.68 -1.23 -9.20
N PHE A 521 16.78 -1.64 -8.31
CA PHE A 521 15.35 -1.71 -8.55
C PHE A 521 14.57 -0.87 -7.53
N VAL A 522 13.37 -0.42 -7.91
CA VAL A 522 12.43 0.26 -6.99
C VAL A 522 11.15 -0.57 -6.88
N ALA A 523 10.86 -1.09 -5.69
CA ALA A 523 9.80 -2.08 -5.44
C ALA A 523 8.76 -1.55 -4.45
N ASP A 524 8.18 -0.39 -4.75
CA ASP A 524 7.07 0.20 -4.00
C ASP A 524 6.16 1.07 -4.88
N GLY A 525 5.20 1.79 -4.28
CA GLY A 525 4.25 2.65 -5.01
C GLY A 525 4.86 3.87 -5.68
N SER A 526 6.12 4.21 -5.41
CA SER A 526 6.75 5.38 -6.03
C SER A 526 6.96 5.22 -7.53
N VAL A 527 6.93 3.98 -8.03
CA VAL A 527 7.05 3.68 -9.46
C VAL A 527 5.77 3.92 -10.25
N CYS A 528 4.61 4.11 -9.60
CA CYS A 528 3.34 4.26 -10.31
C CYS A 528 3.28 5.60 -11.06
N PRO A 529 3.07 5.62 -12.40
CA PRO A 529 2.90 6.85 -13.18
C PRO A 529 1.57 7.58 -12.89
N THR A 530 0.52 6.82 -12.55
CA THR A 530 -0.82 7.30 -12.22
C THR A 530 -1.39 6.53 -11.03
N GLN A 531 -2.46 7.05 -10.43
CA GLN A 531 -2.96 6.58 -9.14
C GLN A 531 -4.20 5.71 -9.21
N GLY A 532 -5.02 5.90 -10.23
CA GLY A 532 -6.37 5.36 -10.22
C GLY A 532 -7.19 5.85 -9.02
N SER A 533 -8.40 5.32 -8.93
CA SER A 533 -9.35 5.55 -7.83
C SER A 533 -9.45 4.34 -6.88
N ALA A 534 -8.50 3.41 -6.97
CA ALA A 534 -8.38 2.19 -6.18
C ALA A 534 -7.22 2.28 -5.16
N ASN A 535 -7.32 1.63 -4.01
CA ASN A 535 -6.21 1.60 -3.04
C ASN A 535 -5.01 0.83 -3.65
N PRO A 536 -3.78 1.39 -3.62
CA PRO A 536 -2.68 0.88 -4.44
C PRO A 536 -1.95 -0.33 -3.85
N ALA A 537 -2.26 -0.76 -2.62
CA ALA A 537 -1.48 -1.77 -1.91
C ALA A 537 -1.36 -3.09 -2.70
N LEU A 538 -2.45 -3.57 -3.29
CA LEU A 538 -2.44 -4.80 -4.10
C LEU A 538 -1.63 -4.61 -5.39
N THR A 539 -1.75 -3.47 -6.06
CA THR A 539 -0.98 -3.11 -7.27
C THR A 539 0.52 -3.06 -6.98
N ILE A 540 0.93 -2.47 -5.85
CA ILE A 540 2.34 -2.39 -5.41
C ILE A 540 2.92 -3.80 -5.20
N MET A 541 2.14 -4.68 -4.57
CA MET A 541 2.52 -6.08 -4.40
C MET A 541 2.59 -6.82 -5.75
N ALA A 542 1.65 -6.55 -6.66
CA ALA A 542 1.60 -7.19 -7.98
C ALA A 542 2.82 -6.81 -8.84
N LEU A 543 3.21 -5.53 -8.84
CA LEU A 543 4.44 -5.04 -9.45
C LEU A 543 5.67 -5.78 -8.91
N SER A 544 5.80 -5.86 -7.58
CA SER A 544 6.92 -6.56 -6.95
C SER A 544 6.93 -8.06 -7.25
N SER A 545 5.75 -8.69 -7.35
CA SER A 545 5.64 -10.09 -7.77
C SER A 545 6.02 -10.28 -9.25
N ARG A 546 5.66 -9.35 -10.14
CA ARG A 546 6.06 -9.37 -11.55
C ARG A 546 7.56 -9.21 -11.70
N LEU A 547 8.15 -8.24 -11.00
CA LEU A 547 9.59 -8.03 -10.95
C LEU A 547 10.33 -9.32 -10.54
N ALA A 548 9.91 -9.94 -9.44
CA ALA A 548 10.53 -11.17 -8.96
C ALA A 548 10.44 -12.32 -9.99
N ASP A 549 9.27 -12.54 -10.60
CA ASP A 549 9.07 -13.58 -11.62
C ASP A 549 9.99 -13.36 -12.83
N ARG A 550 10.13 -12.12 -13.30
CA ARG A 550 11.00 -11.78 -14.43
C ARG A 550 12.49 -11.93 -14.09
N ILE A 551 12.90 -11.60 -12.87
CA ILE A 551 14.27 -11.87 -12.39
C ILE A 551 14.54 -13.38 -12.34
N VAL A 552 13.62 -14.17 -11.75
CA VAL A 552 13.79 -15.63 -11.62
C VAL A 552 13.85 -16.33 -12.97
N ARG A 553 13.09 -15.84 -13.96
CA ARG A 553 13.12 -16.35 -15.34
C ARG A 553 14.32 -15.87 -16.16
N ASN A 554 15.22 -15.07 -15.57
CA ASN A 554 16.34 -14.42 -16.25
C ASN A 554 15.92 -13.55 -17.45
N GLU A 555 14.71 -12.99 -17.41
CA GLU A 555 14.23 -12.06 -18.44
C GLU A 555 14.83 -10.66 -18.23
N ILE A 556 15.24 -10.35 -16.99
CA ILE A 556 15.99 -9.16 -16.62
C ILE A 556 17.37 -9.59 -16.13
N ARG A 557 18.44 -8.97 -16.67
CA ARG A 557 19.81 -9.21 -16.19
C ARG A 557 20.05 -8.46 -14.90
N THR A 558 20.50 -9.16 -13.87
CA THR A 558 20.87 -8.58 -12.56
C THR A 558 22.37 -8.71 -12.27
N ASP A 559 23.19 -8.92 -13.31
CA ASP A 559 24.64 -9.17 -13.25
C ASP A 559 25.13 -10.28 -12.29
N ARG A 560 24.21 -11.11 -11.78
CA ARG A 560 24.54 -12.38 -11.13
C ARG A 560 25.21 -13.30 -12.16
N ARG A 561 26.55 -13.39 -12.15
CA ARG A 561 27.26 -14.51 -12.80
C ARG A 561 26.71 -15.80 -12.18
N GLY A 562 25.99 -16.59 -13.00
CA GLY A 562 24.93 -17.49 -12.54
C GLY A 562 25.32 -18.73 -11.72
N ALA A 563 24.29 -19.39 -11.17
CA ALA A 563 24.32 -20.80 -10.81
C ALA A 563 23.40 -21.54 -11.78
N GLY A 564 23.95 -22.54 -12.49
CA GLY A 564 23.33 -23.16 -13.66
C GLY A 564 21.92 -23.71 -13.44
N ALA A 565 21.10 -23.57 -14.47
CA ALA A 565 19.90 -24.38 -14.66
C ALA A 565 20.29 -25.86 -14.60
N ARG A 566 19.94 -26.55 -13.52
CA ARG A 566 19.82 -28.00 -13.54
C ARG A 566 18.48 -28.32 -14.19
N ALA A 567 18.51 -28.53 -15.49
CA ALA A 567 17.51 -29.35 -16.15
C ALA A 567 17.67 -30.79 -15.63
N GLY A 568 16.61 -31.32 -15.03
CA GLY A 568 16.47 -32.70 -14.57
C GLY A 568 15.00 -33.04 -14.48
#